data_AF-A0A9D8S989-F1
#
_entry.id   AF-A0A9D8S989-F1
#
_cell.length_a   1.000
_cell.length_b   1.000
_cell.length_c   1.000
_cell.angle_alpha   90.00
_cell.angle_beta   90.00
_cell.angle_gamma   90.00
#
_symmetry.space_group_name_H-M   'P 1'
#
loop_
_entity.id
_entity.type
_entity.pdbx_description
1 polymer ?
#
loop_
_entity_poly.entity_id
_entity_poly.type
_entity_poly.pdbx_seq_one_letter_code
_entity_poly.pdbx_strand_id
1 'polypeptide(L)'
;DAALIVYKTVVNSNAQLAPSSTIENTATVSAEGFESVTDSYVLTVEQYADVRIIKTMSPDPVTSGGTLTYNFDIFNYGNEDATNVVLTDAFSPAPTDITVTIDGQPVSAADYSYVNGVLTLPANGSAATITVPAATYTQNQTTGEVSLTPGSVNIVVTGTI
;
A
#
# COMPACT_ATOMS: atom_id res chain seq x y z
N ASP A 1 -36.33 20.63 -30.77
CA ASP A 1 -35.87 20.92 -29.41
C ASP A 1 -34.78 19.97 -29.00
N ALA A 2 -33.65 20.50 -28.55
CA ALA A 2 -32.54 19.73 -28.03
C ALA A 2 -32.27 20.17 -26.60
N ALA A 3 -32.37 19.25 -25.65
CA ALA A 3 -31.88 19.45 -24.30
C ALA A 3 -30.38 19.12 -24.28
N LEU A 4 -29.57 20.02 -23.73
CA LEU A 4 -28.14 19.80 -23.50
C LEU A 4 -27.93 19.67 -22.00
N ILE A 5 -27.40 18.52 -21.58
CA ILE A 5 -26.96 18.30 -20.21
C ILE A 5 -25.44 18.46 -20.18
N VAL A 6 -24.93 19.29 -19.27
CA VAL A 6 -23.50 19.42 -18.99
C VAL A 6 -23.32 19.22 -17.50
N TYR A 7 -22.55 18.21 -17.10
CA TYR A 7 -22.19 17.98 -15.70
C TYR A 7 -20.67 17.97 -15.54
N LYS A 8 -20.21 18.28 -14.31
CA LYS A 8 -18.83 18.17 -13.86
C LYS A 8 -18.85 17.37 -12.56
N THR A 9 -18.28 16.17 -12.58
CA THR A 9 -18.16 15.34 -11.38
C THR A 9 -16.76 15.50 -10.78
N VAL A 10 -16.70 15.55 -9.45
CA VAL A 10 -15.45 15.57 -8.67
C VAL A 10 -15.61 14.49 -7.61
N VAL A 11 -14.63 13.58 -7.53
CA VAL A 11 -14.58 12.54 -6.50
C VAL A 11 -14.45 13.23 -5.14
N ASN A 12 -15.40 12.99 -4.23
CA ASN A 12 -15.32 13.49 -2.85
C ASN A 12 -14.86 12.37 -1.90
N SER A 13 -14.63 12.71 -0.64
CA SER A 13 -14.16 11.78 0.40
C SER A 13 -15.11 10.59 0.69
N ASN A 14 -16.32 10.57 0.10
CA ASN A 14 -17.31 9.52 0.28
C ASN A 14 -17.36 8.55 -0.91
N ALA A 15 -16.51 8.75 -1.92
CA ALA A 15 -16.42 7.82 -3.03
C ALA A 15 -15.74 6.51 -2.60
N GLN A 16 -16.29 5.39 -3.07
CA GLN A 16 -15.68 4.08 -2.84
C GLN A 16 -14.37 4.00 -3.65
N LEU A 17 -13.23 4.03 -2.94
CA LEU A 17 -11.88 4.03 -3.53
C LEU A 17 -11.32 2.63 -3.81
N ALA A 18 -12.15 1.59 -3.66
CA ALA A 18 -11.73 0.21 -3.94
C ALA A 18 -11.31 0.06 -5.42
N PRO A 19 -10.35 -0.83 -5.73
CA PRO A 19 -9.85 -1.01 -7.10
C PRO A 19 -11.00 -1.34 -8.06
N SER A 20 -10.92 -0.79 -9.28
CA SER A 20 -11.96 -0.91 -10.31
C SER A 20 -13.35 -0.35 -9.94
N SER A 21 -13.49 0.39 -8.83
CA SER A 21 -14.75 1.07 -8.51
C SER A 21 -15.05 2.14 -9.57
N THR A 22 -16.33 2.29 -9.85
CA THR A 22 -16.83 3.33 -10.73
C THR A 22 -17.83 4.20 -9.99
N ILE A 23 -17.81 5.49 -10.30
CA ILE A 23 -18.80 6.44 -9.85
C ILE A 23 -19.62 6.80 -11.08
N GLU A 24 -20.86 6.31 -11.14
CA GLU A 24 -21.81 6.69 -12.18
C GLU A 24 -22.66 7.87 -11.71
N ASN A 25 -22.68 8.95 -12.50
CA ASN A 25 -23.58 10.07 -12.31
C ASN A 25 -24.60 10.10 -13.44
N THR A 26 -25.88 10.06 -13.09
CA THR A 26 -26.99 10.03 -14.05
C THR A 26 -27.88 11.26 -13.86
N ALA A 27 -28.23 11.94 -14.96
CA ALA A 27 -29.16 13.05 -14.96
C ALA A 27 -30.33 12.76 -15.90
N THR A 28 -31.55 13.06 -15.45
CA THR A 28 -32.77 12.91 -16.24
C THR A 28 -33.52 14.23 -16.28
N VAL A 29 -33.96 14.63 -17.48
CA VAL A 29 -34.87 15.76 -17.68
C VAL A 29 -36.19 15.22 -18.23
N SER A 30 -37.31 15.68 -17.65
CA SER A 30 -38.65 15.36 -18.12
C SER A 30 -39.52 16.61 -18.18
N ALA A 31 -40.52 16.60 -19.07
CA ALA A 31 -41.53 17.64 -19.21
C ALA A 31 -42.89 16.99 -19.47
N GLU A 32 -43.97 17.62 -19.01
CA GLU A 32 -45.32 17.09 -19.20
C GLU A 32 -45.65 16.96 -20.69
N GLY A 33 -46.05 15.76 -21.12
CA GLY A 33 -46.34 15.45 -22.52
C GLY A 33 -45.14 15.09 -23.39
N PHE A 34 -43.93 14.95 -22.81
CA PHE A 34 -42.71 14.56 -23.52
C PHE A 34 -42.02 13.36 -22.88
N GLU A 35 -41.34 12.56 -23.71
CA GLU A 35 -40.45 11.50 -23.22
C GLU A 35 -39.28 12.09 -22.44
N SER A 36 -38.88 11.41 -21.36
CA SER A 36 -37.71 11.83 -20.60
C SER A 36 -36.43 11.55 -21.36
N VAL A 37 -35.43 12.41 -21.17
CA VAL A 37 -34.08 12.22 -21.68
C VAL A 37 -33.15 12.00 -20.50
N THR A 38 -32.35 10.94 -20.59
CA THR A 38 -31.36 10.58 -19.57
C THR A 38 -29.98 10.56 -20.18
N ASP A 39 -28.99 11.04 -19.43
CA ASP A 39 -27.57 10.95 -19.76
C ASP A 39 -26.78 10.50 -18.52
N SER A 40 -25.69 9.74 -18.73
CA SER A 40 -24.85 9.27 -17.62
C SER A 40 -23.35 9.36 -17.92
N TYR A 41 -22.57 9.44 -16.83
CA TYR A 41 -21.12 9.47 -16.86
C TYR A 41 -20.53 8.53 -15.85
N VAL A 42 -19.52 7.80 -16.28
CA VAL A 42 -18.80 6.88 -15.41
C VAL A 42 -17.40 7.42 -15.19
N LEU A 43 -17.06 7.68 -13.93
CA LEU A 43 -15.71 8.03 -13.50
C LEU A 43 -15.07 6.79 -12.88
N THR A 44 -13.95 6.34 -13.44
CA THR A 44 -13.20 5.19 -12.93
C THR A 44 -12.16 5.66 -11.92
N VAL A 45 -12.07 4.97 -10.78
CA VAL A 45 -11.04 5.25 -9.77
C VAL A 45 -9.68 4.82 -10.32
N GLU A 46 -8.69 5.72 -10.25
CA GLU A 46 -7.31 5.42 -10.63
C GLU A 46 -6.71 4.36 -9.71
N GLN A 47 -5.89 3.48 -10.29
CA GLN A 47 -5.21 2.41 -9.56
C GLN A 47 -3.80 2.87 -9.20
N TYR A 48 -3.45 2.79 -7.92
CA TYR A 48 -2.15 3.22 -7.42
C TYR A 48 -1.75 2.44 -6.17
N ALA A 49 -0.43 2.34 -5.96
CA ALA A 49 0.18 1.96 -4.69
C ALA A 49 0.77 3.21 -4.01
N ASP A 50 0.57 3.36 -2.70
CA ASP A 50 1.15 4.44 -1.87
C ASP A 50 1.91 3.78 -0.72
N VAL A 51 3.19 3.48 -0.96
CA VAL A 51 4.04 2.74 -0.03
C VAL A 51 4.76 3.68 0.95
N ARG A 52 4.71 3.34 2.23
CA ARG A 52 5.39 4.06 3.32
C ARG A 52 6.11 3.07 4.21
N ILE A 53 7.17 3.52 4.88
CA ILE A 53 8.00 2.67 5.73
C ILE A 53 8.30 3.35 7.05
N ILE A 54 8.24 2.58 8.13
CA ILE A 54 8.74 2.95 9.46
C ILE A 54 9.85 1.97 9.82
N LYS A 55 10.99 2.52 10.24
CA LYS A 55 12.12 1.72 10.74
C LYS A 55 12.29 1.98 12.23
N THR A 56 12.39 0.92 13.02
CA THR A 56 12.75 0.98 14.44
C THR A 56 13.87 0.00 14.75
N MET A 57 14.51 0.19 15.91
CA MET A 57 15.68 -0.58 16.33
C MET A 57 15.61 -0.85 17.83
N SER A 58 16.00 -2.05 18.27
CA SER A 58 16.05 -2.42 19.69
C SER A 58 17.10 -3.51 19.97
N PRO A 59 17.65 -3.61 21.19
CA PRO A 59 17.44 -2.70 22.32
C PRO A 59 18.19 -1.36 22.17
N ASP A 60 17.78 -0.37 22.97
CA ASP A 60 18.50 0.90 23.15
C ASP A 60 18.68 1.14 24.66
N PRO A 61 19.92 1.10 25.21
CA PRO A 61 21.19 0.88 24.52
C PRO A 61 21.46 -0.59 24.19
N VAL A 62 22.25 -0.84 23.15
CA VAL A 62 22.79 -2.18 22.82
C VAL A 62 24.16 -2.39 23.46
N THR A 63 24.39 -3.57 24.04
CA THR A 63 25.70 -3.98 24.55
C THR A 63 26.55 -4.60 23.45
N SER A 64 27.87 -4.43 23.49
CA SER A 64 28.78 -5.14 22.58
C SER A 64 28.61 -6.65 22.71
N GLY A 65 28.60 -7.36 21.56
CA GLY A 65 28.26 -8.78 21.46
C GLY A 65 26.77 -9.09 21.62
N GLY A 66 25.93 -8.06 21.84
CA GLY A 66 24.49 -8.20 21.96
C GLY A 66 23.79 -8.30 20.60
N THR A 67 22.58 -8.84 20.61
CA THR A 67 21.71 -8.87 19.44
C THR A 67 21.02 -7.53 19.24
N LEU A 68 21.07 -7.01 18.02
CA LEU A 68 20.33 -5.86 17.56
C LEU A 68 19.24 -6.30 16.60
N THR A 69 18.03 -5.78 16.79
CA THR A 69 16.86 -6.04 15.98
C THR A 69 16.42 -4.76 15.30
N TYR A 70 16.35 -4.80 13.97
CA TYR A 70 15.74 -3.78 13.13
C TYR A 70 14.38 -4.26 12.66
N ASN A 71 13.36 -3.43 12.86
CA ASN A 71 12.00 -3.68 12.42
C ASN A 71 11.61 -2.68 11.34
N PHE A 72 11.15 -3.16 10.21
CA PHE A 72 10.65 -2.36 9.10
C PHE A 72 9.17 -2.66 8.91
N ASP A 73 8.32 -1.71 9.27
CA ASP A 73 6.89 -1.78 9.00
C ASP A 73 6.62 -1.04 7.70
N ILE A 74 6.26 -1.80 6.67
CA ILE A 74 5.96 -1.27 5.33
C ILE A 74 4.45 -1.28 5.17
N PHE A 75 3.89 -0.14 4.79
CA PHE A 75 2.45 0.07 4.61
C PHE A 75 2.16 0.43 3.17
N ASN A 76 1.00 0.03 2.68
CA ASN A 76 0.46 0.48 1.42
C ASN A 76 -0.93 1.06 1.65
N TYR A 77 -1.07 2.36 1.37
CA TYR A 77 -2.32 3.11 1.46
C TYR A 77 -3.06 3.17 0.11
N GLY A 78 -2.43 2.66 -0.95
CA GLY A 78 -3.03 2.60 -2.28
C GLY A 78 -4.11 1.54 -2.40
N ASN A 79 -4.88 1.61 -3.48
CA ASN A 79 -5.95 0.67 -3.78
C ASN A 79 -5.49 -0.52 -4.65
N GLU A 80 -4.21 -0.59 -5.01
CA GLU A 80 -3.57 -1.77 -5.59
C GLU A 80 -2.40 -2.27 -4.76
N ASP A 81 -2.11 -3.57 -4.88
CA ASP A 81 -0.96 -4.22 -4.27
C ASP A 81 0.35 -3.58 -4.76
N ALA A 82 1.22 -3.24 -3.83
CA ALA A 82 2.58 -2.85 -4.16
C ALA A 82 3.40 -4.12 -4.41
N THR A 83 3.60 -4.46 -5.67
CA THR A 83 4.39 -5.64 -6.08
C THR A 83 5.83 -5.25 -6.41
N ASN A 84 6.73 -6.24 -6.42
CA ASN A 84 8.17 -6.04 -6.70
C ASN A 84 8.82 -5.01 -5.77
N VAL A 85 8.38 -4.94 -4.52
CA VAL A 85 8.97 -4.05 -3.52
C VAL A 85 10.38 -4.54 -3.20
N VAL A 86 11.34 -3.61 -3.17
CA VAL A 86 12.73 -3.87 -2.79
C VAL A 86 13.06 -3.00 -1.57
N LEU A 87 13.39 -3.64 -0.46
CA LEU A 87 13.95 -2.99 0.73
C LEU A 87 15.46 -2.91 0.58
N THR A 88 16.01 -1.70 0.65
CA THR A 88 17.46 -1.48 0.77
C THR A 88 17.74 -0.60 1.97
N ASP A 89 18.68 -1.01 2.82
CA ASP A 89 19.06 -0.27 4.01
C ASP A 89 20.56 -0.42 4.30
N ALA A 90 21.23 0.70 4.59
CA ALA A 90 22.60 0.73 5.07
C ALA A 90 22.58 0.89 6.59
N PHE A 91 22.91 -0.18 7.31
CA PHE A 91 22.80 -0.21 8.76
C PHE A 91 23.95 0.54 9.44
N SER A 92 23.60 1.30 10.47
CA SER A 92 24.55 1.96 11.37
C SER A 92 24.00 1.89 12.79
N PRO A 93 24.61 1.10 13.70
CA PRO A 93 25.72 0.19 13.45
C PRO A 93 25.34 -0.98 12.52
N ALA A 94 26.30 -1.57 11.82
CA ALA A 94 26.05 -2.71 10.93
C ALA A 94 26.21 -4.03 11.72
N PRO A 95 25.14 -4.81 11.95
CA PRO A 95 25.25 -6.08 12.63
C PRO A 95 25.92 -7.15 11.74
N THR A 96 26.56 -8.14 12.35
CA THR A 96 27.03 -9.38 11.71
C THR A 96 26.02 -10.51 11.88
N ASP A 97 26.22 -11.61 11.15
CA ASP A 97 25.45 -12.85 11.29
C ASP A 97 23.93 -12.64 11.21
N ILE A 98 23.52 -11.82 10.23
CA ILE A 98 22.13 -11.37 10.17
C ILE A 98 21.17 -12.51 9.83
N THR A 99 19.95 -12.41 10.35
CA THR A 99 18.79 -13.19 9.89
C THR A 99 17.68 -12.24 9.50
N VAL A 100 16.85 -12.66 8.54
CA VAL A 100 15.77 -11.84 7.98
C VAL A 100 14.47 -12.63 8.03
N THR A 101 13.38 -11.98 8.43
CA THR A 101 12.03 -12.53 8.32
C THR A 101 11.10 -11.55 7.61
N ILE A 102 10.10 -12.09 6.90
CA ILE A 102 8.95 -11.35 6.35
C ILE A 102 7.71 -11.93 7.00
N ASP A 103 6.94 -11.11 7.71
CA ASP A 103 5.74 -11.51 8.48
C ASP A 103 6.00 -12.73 9.39
N GLY A 104 7.17 -12.75 10.02
CA GLY A 104 7.63 -13.82 10.90
C GLY A 104 8.12 -15.10 10.18
N GLN A 105 8.04 -15.17 8.85
CA GLN A 105 8.60 -16.29 8.08
C GLN A 105 10.08 -16.02 7.74
N PRO A 106 10.98 -17.00 7.95
CA PRO A 106 12.39 -16.82 7.66
C PRO A 106 12.64 -16.69 6.15
N VAL A 107 13.51 -15.74 5.79
CA VAL A 107 13.99 -15.56 4.42
C VAL A 107 15.32 -16.29 4.26
N SER A 108 15.48 -17.05 3.17
CA SER A 108 16.74 -17.71 2.84
C SER A 108 17.85 -16.69 2.60
N ALA A 109 19.08 -16.99 3.04
CA ALA A 109 20.25 -16.15 2.76
C ALA A 109 20.58 -16.03 1.26
N ALA A 110 20.02 -16.90 0.41
CA ALA A 110 20.14 -16.79 -1.04
C ALA A 110 19.22 -15.69 -1.62
N ASP A 111 18.23 -15.25 -0.87
CA ASP A 111 17.18 -14.33 -1.33
C ASP A 111 17.42 -12.88 -0.93
N TYR A 112 18.48 -12.57 -0.19
CA TYR A 112 18.92 -11.21 0.11
C TYR A 112 20.45 -11.09 -0.03
N SER A 113 20.92 -9.88 -0.28
CA SER A 113 22.35 -9.57 -0.25
C SER A 113 22.66 -8.69 0.95
N TYR A 114 23.73 -9.01 1.68
CA TYR A 114 24.23 -8.17 2.77
C TYR A 114 25.73 -7.93 2.61
N VAL A 115 26.10 -6.76 2.11
CA VAL A 115 27.49 -6.44 1.74
C VAL A 115 27.88 -5.12 2.40
N ASN A 116 28.97 -5.13 3.17
CA ASN A 116 29.48 -3.94 3.87
C ASN A 116 28.42 -3.20 4.70
N GLY A 117 27.54 -3.94 5.39
CA GLY A 117 26.47 -3.36 6.19
C GLY A 117 25.24 -2.89 5.40
N VAL A 118 25.18 -3.15 4.10
CA VAL A 118 24.04 -2.80 3.24
C VAL A 118 23.24 -4.05 2.90
N LEU A 119 21.97 -4.08 3.31
CA LEU A 119 21.01 -5.10 2.90
C LEU A 119 20.27 -4.66 1.64
N THR A 120 20.05 -5.61 0.73
CA THR A 120 19.04 -5.52 -0.34
C THR A 120 18.21 -6.80 -0.34
N LEU A 121 16.89 -6.64 -0.25
CA LEU A 121 15.91 -7.73 -0.21
C LEU A 121 14.70 -7.35 -1.10
N PRO A 122 14.30 -8.22 -2.04
CA PRO A 122 15.00 -9.41 -2.49
C PRO A 122 16.32 -9.07 -3.21
N ALA A 123 17.28 -10.00 -3.20
CA ALA A 123 18.50 -9.88 -3.98
C ALA A 123 18.20 -9.90 -5.48
N ASN A 124 19.06 -9.26 -6.28
CA ASN A 124 18.92 -9.30 -7.74
C ASN A 124 18.98 -10.77 -8.25
N GLY A 125 17.96 -11.18 -8.99
CA GLY A 125 17.82 -12.54 -9.51
C GLY A 125 17.26 -13.57 -8.52
N SER A 126 16.92 -13.15 -7.29
CA SER A 126 16.16 -13.99 -6.35
C SER A 126 14.73 -14.21 -6.84
N ALA A 127 14.15 -15.36 -6.50
CA ALA A 127 12.74 -15.67 -6.73
C ALA A 127 11.82 -15.13 -5.60
N ALA A 128 12.40 -14.64 -4.50
CA ALA A 128 11.63 -14.01 -3.43
C ALA A 128 11.02 -12.70 -3.93
N THR A 129 9.81 -12.42 -3.46
CA THR A 129 9.10 -11.18 -3.77
C THR A 129 8.56 -10.61 -2.47
N ILE A 130 8.56 -9.27 -2.38
CA ILE A 130 7.82 -8.55 -1.36
C ILE A 130 6.60 -7.94 -2.05
N THR A 131 5.42 -8.30 -1.55
CA THR A 131 4.14 -7.69 -1.95
C THR A 131 3.52 -7.07 -0.72
N VAL A 132 3.26 -5.76 -0.76
CA VAL A 132 2.50 -5.09 0.29
C VAL A 132 1.06 -4.98 -0.18
N PRO A 133 0.10 -5.67 0.46
CA PRO A 133 -1.28 -5.72 -0.01
C PRO A 133 -1.90 -4.33 -0.18
N ALA A 134 -2.90 -4.20 -1.04
CA ALA A 134 -3.71 -2.99 -1.14
C ALA A 134 -4.38 -2.64 0.19
N ALA A 135 -4.65 -1.35 0.38
CA ALA A 135 -5.44 -0.89 1.50
C ALA A 135 -6.91 -1.33 1.33
N THR A 136 -7.57 -1.60 2.45
CA THR A 136 -9.00 -1.90 2.49
C THR A 136 -9.80 -0.65 2.88
N TYR A 137 -10.80 -0.34 2.08
CA TYR A 137 -11.70 0.79 2.26
C TYR A 137 -13.07 0.25 2.65
N THR A 138 -13.60 0.71 3.78
CA THR A 138 -14.95 0.35 4.23
C THR A 138 -15.78 1.61 4.38
N GLN A 139 -16.99 1.60 3.83
CA GLN A 139 -17.94 2.70 3.98
C GLN A 139 -19.07 2.29 4.91
N ASN A 140 -19.36 3.14 5.89
CA ASN A 140 -20.56 3.02 6.69
C ASN A 140 -21.77 3.45 5.84
N GLN A 141 -22.66 2.50 5.54
CA GLN A 141 -23.83 2.75 4.67
C GLN A 141 -24.85 3.72 5.28
N THR A 142 -24.83 3.92 6.60
CA THR A 142 -25.75 4.82 7.30
C THR A 142 -25.21 6.24 7.41
N THR A 143 -23.91 6.40 7.68
CA THR A 143 -23.29 7.73 7.91
C THR A 143 -22.49 8.25 6.71
N GLY A 144 -22.17 7.39 5.74
CA GLY A 144 -21.29 7.72 4.61
C GLY A 144 -19.80 7.78 4.96
N GLU A 145 -19.43 7.59 6.22
CA GLU A 145 -18.05 7.64 6.70
C GLU A 145 -17.21 6.52 6.07
N VAL A 146 -16.01 6.87 5.62
CA VAL A 146 -15.04 5.94 5.03
C VAL A 146 -13.92 5.67 6.03
N SER A 147 -13.67 4.40 6.31
CA SER A 147 -12.52 3.93 7.09
C SER A 147 -11.51 3.25 6.17
N LEU A 148 -10.23 3.51 6.43
CA LEU A 148 -9.08 3.01 5.69
C LEU A 148 -8.21 2.16 6.60
N THR A 149 -7.97 0.91 6.21
CA THR A 149 -6.92 0.07 6.82
C THR A 149 -5.84 -0.16 5.78
N PRO A 150 -4.60 0.34 5.97
CA PRO A 150 -3.52 0.09 5.02
C PRO A 150 -3.18 -1.40 4.98
N GLY A 151 -2.80 -1.90 3.82
CA GLY A 151 -2.10 -3.18 3.76
C GLY A 151 -0.70 -3.03 4.37
N SER A 152 -0.15 -4.11 4.89
CA SER A 152 1.11 -4.05 5.63
C SER A 152 1.95 -5.31 5.44
N VAL A 153 3.27 -5.14 5.50
CA VAL A 153 4.27 -6.20 5.62
C VAL A 153 5.27 -5.78 6.69
N ASN A 154 5.61 -6.71 7.57
CA ASN A 154 6.64 -6.51 8.58
C ASN A 154 7.91 -7.28 8.19
N ILE A 155 9.05 -6.59 8.15
CA ILE A 155 10.35 -7.19 7.89
C ILE A 155 11.23 -7.00 9.11
N VAL A 156 11.75 -8.10 9.65
CA VAL A 156 12.65 -8.06 10.81
C VAL A 156 14.03 -8.51 10.38
N VAL A 157 15.04 -7.73 10.74
CA VAL A 157 16.45 -8.09 10.59
C VAL A 157 17.08 -8.13 11.97
N THR A 158 17.60 -9.29 12.37
CA THR A 158 18.38 -9.42 13.60
C THR A 158 19.84 -9.71 13.28
N GLY A 159 20.75 -9.33 14.15
CA GLY A 159 22.16 -9.73 14.07
C GLY A 159 22.94 -9.25 15.28
N THR A 160 24.26 -9.46 15.30
CA THR A 160 25.12 -9.18 16.46
C THR A 160 25.99 -7.95 16.24
N ILE A 161 26.19 -7.13 17.28
CA ILE A 161 27.08 -5.96 17.28
C ILE A 161 28.48 -6.28 17.79
#